data_AF-A0A7S0VV69-F1
#
_entry.id   AF-A0A7S0VV69-F1
#
_cell.length_a   1.000
_cell.length_b   1.000
_cell.length_c   1.000
_cell.angle_alpha   90.00
_cell.angle_beta   90.00
_cell.angle_gamma   90.00
#
_symmetry.space_group_name_H-M   'P 1'
#
loop_
_entity.id
_entity.type
_entity.pdbx_description
1 polymer ?
#
loop_
_entity_poly.entity_id
_entity_poly.type
_entity_poly.pdbx_seq_one_letter_code
_entity_poly.pdbx_strand_id
1 'polypeptide(L)'
;ARGLELQKQLAEIDGVPITQEEAIARLDAFGFECATVRRDVLSLLGDGDADVRASALSVLLMVAPRGDGEATQRVMGLLGDADAGVRQASVAVLEQLVHPGDGNVIVALMDAAFSEWA
;
A
#
# COMPACT_ATOMS: atom_id res chain seq x y z
N ALA A 1 -10.59 11.76 -11.00
CA ALA A 1 -10.17 11.45 -12.40
C ALA A 1 -8.86 10.65 -12.48
N ARG A 2 -7.85 10.92 -11.63
CA ARG A 2 -6.63 10.09 -11.55
C ARG A 2 -6.81 8.76 -10.78
N GLY A 3 -7.58 8.77 -9.70
CA GLY A 3 -7.90 7.56 -8.92
C GLY A 3 -8.67 6.51 -9.72
N LEU A 4 -9.66 6.94 -10.51
CA LEU A 4 -10.44 6.06 -11.37
C LEU A 4 -9.59 5.48 -12.52
N GLU A 5 -8.67 6.26 -13.07
CA GLU A 5 -7.75 5.80 -14.12
C GLU A 5 -6.78 4.75 -13.57
N LEU A 6 -6.24 4.98 -12.35
CA LEU A 6 -5.44 3.98 -11.65
C LEU A 6 -6.26 2.75 -11.29
N GLN A 7 -7.49 2.89 -10.76
CA GLN A 7 -8.37 1.75 -10.49
C GLN A 7 -8.66 0.93 -11.74
N LYS A 8 -8.87 1.59 -12.89
CA LYS A 8 -9.16 0.92 -14.15
C LYS A 8 -7.92 0.22 -14.72
N GLN A 9 -6.77 0.88 -14.65
CA GLN A 9 -5.47 0.30 -15.02
C GLN A 9 -5.04 -0.83 -14.07
N LEU A 10 -5.46 -0.78 -12.80
CA LEU A 10 -5.20 -1.80 -11.78
C LEU A 10 -6.18 -2.98 -11.90
N ALA A 11 -7.45 -2.75 -12.25
CA ALA A 11 -8.43 -3.80 -12.53
C ALA A 11 -8.10 -4.58 -13.82
N GLU A 12 -7.38 -3.99 -14.78
CA GLU A 12 -6.80 -4.73 -15.90
C GLU A 12 -5.65 -5.68 -15.48
N ILE A 13 -5.17 -5.58 -14.22
CA ILE A 13 -4.26 -6.54 -13.57
C ILE A 13 -5.06 -7.68 -12.89
N ASP A 14 -6.32 -7.90 -13.27
CA ASP A 14 -7.12 -9.01 -12.76
C ASP A 14 -6.52 -10.38 -13.13
N GLY A 15 -6.12 -11.15 -12.10
CA GLY A 15 -6.41 -12.59 -12.09
C GLY A 15 -5.28 -13.59 -11.81
N VAL A 16 -4.03 -13.18 -11.55
CA VAL A 16 -2.98 -14.13 -11.11
C VAL A 16 -2.09 -13.44 -10.08
N PRO A 17 -1.83 -14.04 -8.90
CA PRO A 17 -0.94 -13.45 -7.91
C PRO A 17 0.47 -13.47 -8.50
N ILE A 18 0.87 -12.32 -9.02
CA ILE A 18 2.23 -12.10 -9.48
C ILE A 18 3.06 -11.88 -8.23
N THR A 19 4.03 -12.77 -8.02
CA THR A 19 5.07 -12.55 -7.01
C THR A 19 5.68 -11.17 -7.21
N GLN A 20 6.32 -10.58 -6.20
CA GLN A 20 6.85 -9.22 -6.28
C GLN A 20 7.74 -8.99 -7.51
N GLU A 21 8.50 -10.03 -7.93
CA GLU A 21 9.32 -10.05 -9.14
C GLU A 21 8.53 -9.85 -10.43
N GLU A 22 7.31 -10.35 -10.44
CA GLU A 22 6.45 -10.53 -11.60
C GLU A 22 5.57 -9.28 -11.80
N ALA A 23 5.26 -8.59 -10.70
CA ALA A 23 4.76 -7.22 -10.71
C ALA A 23 5.83 -6.23 -11.20
N ILE A 24 7.07 -6.35 -10.72
CA ILE A 24 8.22 -5.56 -11.18
C ILE A 24 8.48 -5.80 -12.68
N ALA A 25 8.51 -7.06 -13.12
CA ALA A 25 8.71 -7.42 -14.52
C ALA A 25 7.62 -6.83 -15.44
N ARG A 26 6.37 -6.77 -14.96
CA ARG A 26 5.28 -6.11 -15.70
C ARG A 26 5.46 -4.59 -15.75
N LEU A 27 5.87 -3.94 -14.66
CA LEU A 27 6.16 -2.50 -14.68
C LEU A 27 7.27 -2.15 -15.67
N ASP A 28 8.34 -2.94 -15.68
CA ASP A 28 9.43 -2.80 -16.64
C ASP A 28 8.94 -3.02 -18.09
N ALA A 29 8.05 -4.01 -18.32
CA ALA A 29 7.45 -4.26 -19.63
C ALA A 29 6.55 -3.11 -20.12
N PHE A 30 5.96 -2.34 -19.20
CA PHE A 30 5.22 -1.12 -19.50
C PHE A 30 6.10 0.15 -19.54
N GLY A 31 7.41 0.02 -19.33
CA GLY A 31 8.36 1.12 -19.40
C GLY A 31 8.33 2.06 -18.18
N PHE A 32 7.77 1.60 -17.06
CA PHE A 32 7.77 2.36 -15.83
C PHE A 32 9.03 2.07 -15.01
N GLU A 33 9.86 3.09 -14.77
CA GLU A 33 10.98 2.95 -13.83
C GLU A 33 10.45 2.70 -12.41
N CYS A 34 10.76 1.54 -11.82
CA CYS A 34 10.29 1.14 -10.48
C CYS A 34 10.55 2.20 -9.39
N ALA A 35 11.64 2.97 -9.50
CA ALA A 35 11.96 4.05 -8.58
C ALA A 35 10.95 5.21 -8.63
N THR A 36 10.44 5.52 -9.82
CA THR A 36 9.47 6.60 -10.07
C THR A 36 8.08 6.16 -9.65
N VAL A 37 7.69 4.93 -9.97
CA VAL A 37 6.41 4.33 -9.53
C VAL A 37 6.32 4.31 -8.01
N ARG A 38 7.37 3.86 -7.32
CA ARG A 38 7.38 3.85 -5.85
C ARG A 38 7.15 5.23 -5.27
N ARG A 39 7.85 6.25 -5.78
CA ARG A 39 7.72 7.62 -5.26
C ARG A 39 6.33 8.20 -5.50
N ASP A 40 5.78 7.96 -6.68
CA ASP A 40 4.44 8.43 -7.04
C ASP A 40 3.38 7.73 -6.18
N VAL A 41 3.48 6.42 -5.99
CA VAL A 41 2.55 5.66 -5.14
C VAL A 41 2.64 6.10 -3.68
N LEU A 42 3.84 6.34 -3.15
CA LEU A 42 4.01 6.89 -1.79
C LEU A 42 3.40 8.28 -1.64
N SER A 43 3.37 9.09 -2.70
CA SER A 43 2.70 10.39 -2.68
C SER A 43 1.17 10.27 -2.66
N LEU A 44 0.62 9.26 -3.33
CA LEU A 44 -0.82 8.99 -3.39
C LEU A 44 -1.40 8.50 -2.06
N LEU A 45 -0.57 7.99 -1.16
CA LEU A 45 -0.98 7.67 0.22
C LEU A 45 -1.47 8.89 1.00
N GLY A 46 -1.07 10.11 0.61
CA GLY A 46 -1.53 11.36 1.22
C GLY A 46 -2.66 12.05 0.46
N ASP A 47 -3.26 11.41 -0.54
CA ASP A 47 -4.34 12.02 -1.33
C ASP A 47 -5.59 12.26 -0.48
N GLY A 48 -6.34 13.32 -0.79
CA GLY A 48 -7.58 13.64 -0.08
C GLY A 48 -8.70 12.63 -0.33
N ASP A 49 -8.64 11.93 -1.45
CA ASP A 49 -9.62 10.91 -1.85
C ASP A 49 -9.25 9.53 -1.27
N ALA A 50 -10.18 8.93 -0.52
CA ALA A 50 -9.98 7.63 0.13
C ALA A 50 -9.78 6.49 -0.89
N ASP A 51 -10.45 6.54 -2.05
CA ASP A 51 -10.32 5.51 -3.09
C ASP A 51 -8.92 5.55 -3.71
N VAL A 52 -8.34 6.75 -3.84
CA VAL A 52 -6.96 6.94 -4.31
C VAL A 52 -5.96 6.36 -3.30
N ARG A 53 -6.16 6.64 -2.00
CA ARG A 53 -5.31 6.09 -0.94
C ARG A 53 -5.37 4.56 -0.89
N ALA A 54 -6.57 3.98 -0.96
CA ALA A 54 -6.76 2.53 -0.99
C ALA A 54 -6.10 1.89 -2.22
N SER A 55 -6.22 2.52 -3.40
CA SER A 55 -5.57 2.04 -4.62
C SER A 55 -4.04 2.09 -4.52
N ALA A 56 -3.50 3.16 -3.92
CA ALA A 56 -2.06 3.28 -3.68
C ALA A 56 -1.54 2.18 -2.75
N LEU A 57 -2.31 1.82 -1.71
CA LEU A 57 -2.00 0.68 -0.84
C LEU A 57 -2.01 -0.64 -1.62
N SER A 58 -2.99 -0.88 -2.48
CA SER A 58 -3.03 -2.08 -3.34
C SER A 58 -1.82 -2.17 -4.27
N VAL A 59 -1.36 -1.04 -4.82
CA VAL A 59 -0.14 -1.02 -5.63
C VAL A 59 1.08 -1.31 -4.77
N LEU A 60 1.21 -0.71 -3.58
CA LEU A 60 2.33 -0.98 -2.66
C LEU A 60 2.41 -2.45 -2.27
N LEU A 61 1.27 -3.11 -2.02
CA LEU A 61 1.21 -4.54 -1.75
C LEU A 61 1.92 -5.35 -2.86
N MET A 62 1.79 -4.93 -4.11
CA MET A 62 2.39 -5.66 -5.24
C MET A 62 3.86 -5.31 -5.47
N VAL A 63 4.26 -4.06 -5.25
CA VAL A 63 5.57 -3.55 -5.71
C VAL A 63 6.59 -3.38 -4.60
N ALA A 64 6.16 -3.16 -3.36
CA ALA A 64 7.06 -2.78 -2.29
C ALA A 64 7.74 -4.00 -1.63
N PRO A 65 9.08 -3.97 -1.47
CA PRO A 65 9.80 -5.10 -0.91
C PRO A 65 9.57 -5.23 0.59
N ARG A 66 9.60 -6.48 1.06
CA ARG A 66 9.65 -6.75 2.49
C ARG A 66 10.89 -6.06 3.10
N GLY A 67 10.68 -5.34 4.19
CA GLY A 67 11.69 -4.49 4.82
C GLY A 67 11.80 -3.08 4.24
N ASP A 68 10.89 -2.65 3.36
CA ASP A 68 10.82 -1.25 2.93
C ASP A 68 10.36 -0.36 4.09
N GLY A 69 11.34 0.20 4.81
CA GLY A 69 11.10 1.03 5.99
C GLY A 69 10.35 2.33 5.68
N GLU A 70 10.53 2.91 4.49
CA GLU A 70 9.82 4.13 4.09
C GLU A 70 8.35 3.82 3.83
N ALA A 71 8.07 2.77 3.05
CA ALA A 71 6.70 2.32 2.82
C ALA A 71 6.01 1.93 4.14
N THR A 72 6.72 1.20 5.02
CA THR A 72 6.19 0.79 6.33
C THR A 72 5.78 2.01 7.17
N GLN A 73 6.64 3.04 7.27
CA GLN A 73 6.31 4.24 8.03
C GLN A 73 5.11 5.00 7.47
N ARG A 74 4.99 5.10 6.14
CA ARG A 74 3.87 5.78 5.50
C ARG A 74 2.56 5.03 5.72
N VAL A 75 2.57 3.70 5.59
CA VAL A 75 1.38 2.86 5.78
C VAL A 75 0.94 2.81 7.24
N MET A 76 1.87 2.80 8.20
CA MET A 76 1.52 2.92 9.63
C MET A 76 0.72 4.20 9.93
N GLY A 77 1.02 5.30 9.24
CA GLY A 77 0.26 6.55 9.37
C GLY A 77 -1.20 6.46 8.90
N LEU A 78 -1.53 5.47 8.07
CA LEU A 78 -2.88 5.24 7.55
C LEU A 78 -3.70 4.25 8.39
N LEU A 79 -3.11 3.68 9.45
CA LEU A 79 -3.87 2.86 10.41
C LEU A 79 -4.95 3.65 11.15
N GLY A 80 -4.80 4.96 11.26
CA GLY A 80 -5.79 5.88 11.83
C GLY A 80 -6.62 6.62 10.79
N ASP A 81 -6.64 6.16 9.53
CA ASP A 81 -7.39 6.83 8.47
C ASP A 81 -8.90 6.86 8.78
N ALA A 82 -9.55 7.96 8.39
CA ALA A 82 -11.00 8.13 8.59
C ALA A 82 -11.81 7.08 7.82
N ASP A 83 -11.31 6.61 6.68
CA ASP A 83 -11.94 5.59 5.86
C ASP A 83 -11.58 4.17 6.32
N ALA A 84 -12.59 3.33 6.56
CA ALA A 84 -12.39 1.97 7.06
C ALA A 84 -11.74 1.03 6.02
N GLY A 85 -11.97 1.26 4.72
CA GLY A 85 -11.34 0.50 3.65
C GLY A 85 -9.84 0.79 3.58
N VAL A 86 -9.46 2.07 3.73
CA VAL A 86 -8.04 2.48 3.81
C VAL A 86 -7.35 1.86 5.04
N ARG A 87 -8.01 1.85 6.21
CA ARG A 87 -7.45 1.17 7.41
C ARG A 87 -7.21 -0.32 7.16
N GLN A 88 -8.19 -1.03 6.62
CA GLN A 88 -8.07 -2.46 6.33
C GLN A 88 -6.97 -2.77 5.31
N ALA A 89 -6.89 -1.99 4.22
CA ALA A 89 -5.84 -2.13 3.22
C ALA A 89 -4.45 -1.86 3.82
N SER A 90 -4.34 -0.90 4.75
CA SER A 90 -3.08 -0.58 5.43
C SER A 90 -2.56 -1.76 6.26
N VAL A 91 -3.43 -2.45 6.98
CA VAL A 91 -3.08 -3.66 7.74
C VAL A 91 -2.54 -4.76 6.82
N ALA A 92 -3.23 -5.03 5.71
CA ALA A 92 -2.81 -6.05 4.74
C ALA A 92 -1.43 -5.74 4.13
N VAL A 93 -1.16 -4.47 3.83
CA VAL A 93 0.15 -4.03 3.31
C VAL A 93 1.25 -4.19 4.36
N LEU A 94 0.98 -3.85 5.62
CA LEU A 94 1.96 -4.02 6.70
C LEU A 94 2.33 -5.49 6.91
N GLU A 95 1.36 -6.41 6.86
CA GLU A 95 1.63 -7.86 7.01
C GLU A 95 2.67 -8.38 6.01
N GLN A 96 2.65 -7.83 4.78
CA GLN A 96 3.62 -8.18 3.75
C GLN A 96 4.94 -7.42 3.90
N LEU A 97 4.90 -6.14 4.27
CA LEU A 97 6.07 -5.26 4.34
C LEU A 97 6.99 -5.58 5.52
N VAL A 98 6.47 -5.95 6.68
CA VAL A 98 7.32 -6.22 7.86
C VAL A 98 7.62 -7.68 8.07
N HIS A 99 8.76 -7.96 8.70
CA HIS A 99 9.06 -9.30 9.21
C HIS A 99 8.17 -9.62 10.42
N PRO A 100 7.73 -10.89 10.59
CA PRO A 100 6.96 -11.28 11.76
C PRO A 100 7.77 -10.99 13.02
N GLY A 101 7.18 -10.26 13.97
CA GLY A 101 7.84 -9.85 15.21
C GLY A 101 8.46 -8.46 15.21
N ASP A 102 8.22 -7.63 14.18
CA ASP A 102 8.58 -6.21 14.23
C ASP A 102 7.75 -5.48 15.30
N GLY A 103 8.39 -5.18 16.43
CA GLY A 103 7.75 -4.58 17.59
C GLY A 103 7.11 -3.22 17.31
N ASN A 104 7.64 -2.45 16.34
CA ASN A 104 7.09 -1.14 16.01
C ASN A 104 5.73 -1.26 15.31
N VAL A 105 5.59 -2.24 14.42
CA VAL A 105 4.30 -2.50 13.75
C VAL A 105 3.30 -3.11 14.72
N ILE A 106 3.74 -3.98 15.63
CA ILE A 106 2.86 -4.55 16.66
C ILE A 106 2.29 -3.43 17.56
N VAL A 107 3.12 -2.49 18.01
CA VAL A 107 2.66 -1.34 18.81
C VAL A 107 1.70 -0.46 17.99
N ALA A 108 2.03 -0.15 16.73
CA ALA A 108 1.17 0.66 15.88
C ALA A 108 -0.20 0.00 15.61
N LEU A 109 -0.23 -1.31 15.39
CA LEU A 109 -1.47 -2.07 15.22
C LEU A 109 -2.28 -2.13 16.52
N MET A 110 -1.62 -2.27 17.67
CA MET A 110 -2.28 -2.20 18.97
C MET A 110 -2.89 -0.82 19.19
N ASP A 111 -2.13 0.25 19.02
CA ASP A 111 -2.63 1.63 19.19
C ASP A 111 -3.81 1.93 18.25
N ALA A 112 -3.75 1.46 16.99
CA ALA A 112 -4.85 1.57 16.04
C ALA A 112 -6.10 0.78 16.50
N ALA A 113 -5.92 -0.45 16.99
CA ALA A 113 -7.03 -1.27 17.48
C ALA A 113 -7.66 -0.71 18.77
N PHE A 114 -6.88 -0.08 19.64
CA PHE A 114 -7.37 0.54 20.89
C PHE A 114 -8.03 1.90 20.65
N SER A 115 -7.61 2.65 19.63
CA SER A 115 -8.20 3.94 19.27
C SER A 115 -9.56 3.85 18.55
N GLU A 116 -9.93 2.69 17.98
CA GLU A 116 -11.29 2.45 17.46
C GLU A 116 -12.38 2.34 18.56
N TRP A 117 -12.00 2.32 19.85
CA TRP A 117 -12.91 2.12 20.99
C TRP A 117 -12.95 3.27 22.00
N ALA A 118 -12.39 4.45 21.67
CA ALA A 118 -12.42 5.67 22.50
C ALA A 118 -13.24 6.79 21.85
#